data_AF-A0A2D7CTH9-F1
#
_entry.id   AF-A0A2D7CTH9-F1
#
_cell.length_a   1.000
_cell.length_b   1.000
_cell.length_c   1.000
_cell.angle_alpha   90.00
_cell.angle_beta   90.00
_cell.angle_gamma   90.00
#
_symmetry.space_group_name_H-M   'P 1'
#
loop_
_entity.id
_entity.type
_entity.pdbx_description
1 polymer ?
#
loop_
_entity_poly.entity_id
_entity_poly.type
_entity_poly.pdbx_seq_one_letter_code
_entity_poly.pdbx_strand_id
1 'polypeptide(L)'
;MEELFLNVLFGVLFISIFIVVFFFSYARIMEKNVIEIQTEQVVDYFFDDFVILLQNDQVKDLAKQMLSNLDSYTQDDDARIKAKNQEIINQSLMLISIFATILLLLIIFLFVKNCNKIDLQKMFLKNVALLLVVALTEFLFTTYIASKYISFDPNYIKYTLTDAMKEFAEET
;
A
#
# COMPACT_ATOMS: atom_id res chain seq x y z
N MET A 1 17.29 -28.83 19.72
CA MET A 1 17.56 -27.37 19.64
C MET A 1 17.72 -26.94 18.18
N GLU A 2 18.59 -27.60 17.41
CA GLU A 2 18.83 -27.26 15.99
C GLU A 2 17.59 -27.50 15.09
N GLU A 3 16.77 -28.52 15.38
CA GLU A 3 15.49 -28.76 14.70
C GLU A 3 14.50 -27.60 14.89
N LEU A 4 14.37 -27.08 16.11
CA LEU A 4 13.51 -25.93 16.40
C LEU A 4 13.96 -24.70 15.61
N PHE A 5 15.28 -24.47 15.57
CA PHE A 5 15.86 -23.33 14.86
C PHE A 5 15.60 -23.41 13.35
N LEU A 6 15.79 -24.59 12.74
CA LEU A 6 15.43 -24.82 11.34
C LEU A 6 13.95 -24.58 11.07
N ASN A 7 13.06 -25.04 11.96
CA ASN A 7 11.63 -24.81 11.81
C ASN A 7 11.28 -23.30 11.83
N VAL A 8 11.92 -22.53 12.72
CA VAL A 8 11.73 -21.07 12.78
C VAL A 8 12.25 -20.40 11.50
N LEU A 9 13.40 -20.82 10.99
CA LEU A 9 13.96 -20.26 9.74
C LEU A 9 13.05 -20.50 8.54
N PHE A 10 12.47 -21.70 8.42
CA PHE A 10 11.46 -21.98 7.39
C PHE A 10 10.23 -21.09 7.54
N GLY A 11 9.72 -20.92 8.77
CA GLY A 11 8.58 -20.06 9.05
C GLY A 11 8.85 -18.60 8.66
N VAL A 12 10.00 -18.06 9.09
CA VAL A 12 10.41 -16.69 8.74
C VAL A 12 10.59 -16.53 7.23
N LEU A 13 11.24 -17.49 6.56
CA LEU A 13 11.41 -17.44 5.11
C LEU A 13 10.07 -17.37 4.37
N PHE A 14 9.14 -18.28 4.72
CA PHE A 14 7.85 -18.37 4.03
C PHE A 14 6.96 -17.16 4.32
N ILE A 15 6.88 -16.73 5.57
CA ILE A 15 6.06 -15.59 5.97
C ILE A 15 6.60 -14.30 5.32
N SER A 16 7.92 -14.07 5.33
CA SER A 16 8.50 -12.87 4.73
C SER A 16 8.26 -12.79 3.22
N ILE A 17 8.45 -13.91 2.50
CA ILE A 17 8.16 -13.97 1.06
C ILE A 17 6.67 -13.71 0.81
N PHE A 18 5.80 -14.37 1.59
CA PHE A 18 4.37 -14.19 1.47
C PHE A 18 3.93 -12.75 1.69
N ILE A 19 4.40 -12.08 2.75
CA ILE A 19 4.01 -10.69 3.06
C ILE A 19 4.38 -9.77 1.88
N VAL A 20 5.58 -9.91 1.33
CA VAL A 20 6.01 -9.07 0.20
C VAL A 20 5.14 -9.32 -1.04
N VAL A 21 4.89 -10.59 -1.38
CA VAL A 21 4.03 -10.94 -2.52
C VAL A 21 2.60 -10.47 -2.29
N PHE A 22 2.04 -10.71 -1.11
CA PHE A 22 0.68 -10.33 -0.72
C PHE A 22 0.49 -8.82 -0.78
N PHE A 23 1.46 -8.05 -0.26
CA PHE A 23 1.42 -6.59 -0.29
C PHE A 23 1.32 -6.05 -1.71
N PHE A 24 2.24 -6.48 -2.60
CA PHE A 24 2.28 -5.97 -3.96
C PHE A 24 1.20 -6.52 -4.90
N SER A 25 0.60 -7.66 -4.57
CA SER A 25 -0.45 -8.29 -5.39
C SER A 25 -1.88 -7.94 -4.95
N TYR A 26 -2.17 -7.97 -3.64
CA TYR A 26 -3.52 -7.82 -3.11
C TYR A 26 -3.70 -6.54 -2.30
N ALA A 27 -2.84 -6.30 -1.30
CA ALA A 27 -3.02 -5.16 -0.40
C ALA A 27 -3.00 -3.83 -1.15
N ARG A 28 -2.07 -3.66 -2.10
CA ARG A 28 -2.00 -2.48 -2.97
C ARG A 28 -3.27 -2.24 -3.77
N ILE A 29 -3.92 -3.29 -4.30
CA ILE A 29 -5.17 -3.15 -5.06
C ILE A 29 -6.29 -2.70 -4.12
N MET A 30 -6.37 -3.31 -2.94
CA MET A 30 -7.34 -2.93 -1.93
C MET A 30 -7.17 -1.48 -1.48
N GLU A 31 -5.95 -1.07 -1.16
CA GLU A 31 -5.62 0.30 -0.78
C GLU A 31 -6.00 1.30 -1.88
N LYS A 32 -5.71 0.98 -3.14
CA LYS A 32 -6.12 1.81 -4.27
C LYS A 32 -7.63 2.02 -4.31
N ASN A 33 -8.42 0.96 -4.20
CA ASN A 33 -9.88 1.04 -4.21
C ASN A 33 -10.41 1.89 -3.04
N VAL A 34 -9.81 1.78 -1.86
CA VAL A 34 -10.17 2.56 -0.68
C VAL A 34 -9.90 4.06 -0.91
N ILE A 35 -8.73 4.39 -1.46
CA ILE A 35 -8.37 5.78 -1.78
C ILE A 35 -9.30 6.35 -2.86
N GLU A 36 -9.61 5.59 -3.91
CA GLU A 36 -10.55 6.02 -4.96
C GLU A 36 -11.92 6.37 -4.36
N ILE A 37 -12.50 5.46 -3.56
CA ILE A 37 -13.81 5.69 -2.90
C ILE A 37 -13.77 6.92 -1.98
N GLN A 38 -12.73 7.08 -1.15
CA GLN A 38 -12.66 8.22 -0.24
C GLN A 38 -12.42 9.54 -1.00
N THR A 39 -11.68 9.49 -2.11
CA THR A 39 -11.42 10.68 -2.94
C THR A 39 -12.68 11.10 -3.66
N GLU A 40 -13.41 10.15 -4.25
CA GLU A 40 -14.73 10.39 -4.85
C GLU A 40 -15.69 11.01 -3.82
N GLN A 41 -15.74 10.49 -2.60
CA GLN A 41 -16.55 11.08 -1.53
C GLN A 41 -16.16 12.54 -1.25
N VAL A 42 -14.87 12.84 -1.08
CA VAL A 42 -14.43 14.23 -0.84
C VAL A 42 -14.79 15.14 -2.00
N VAL A 43 -14.62 14.67 -3.23
CA VAL A 43 -14.98 15.41 -4.44
C VAL A 43 -16.49 15.66 -4.46
N ASP A 44 -17.32 14.63 -4.33
CA ASP A 44 -18.78 14.76 -4.33
C ASP A 44 -19.26 15.72 -3.23
N TYR A 45 -18.76 15.57 -2.00
CA TYR A 45 -19.12 16.45 -0.89
C TYR A 45 -18.64 17.89 -1.06
N PHE A 46 -17.48 18.10 -1.70
CA PHE A 46 -16.98 19.46 -1.95
C PHE A 46 -17.74 20.12 -3.10
N PHE A 47 -17.94 19.40 -4.20
CA PHE A 47 -18.58 19.92 -5.40
C PHE A 47 -20.09 20.07 -5.27
N ASP A 48 -20.80 19.28 -4.47
CA ASP A 48 -22.23 19.52 -4.21
C ASP A 48 -22.47 20.87 -3.52
N ASP A 49 -21.65 21.22 -2.52
CA ASP A 49 -21.65 22.54 -1.88
C ASP A 49 -21.22 23.65 -2.87
N PHE A 50 -20.25 23.34 -3.75
CA PHE A 50 -19.68 24.28 -4.73
C PHE A 50 -20.58 24.56 -5.93
N VAL A 51 -21.35 23.57 -6.40
CA VAL A 51 -22.30 23.69 -7.53
C VAL A 51 -23.43 24.64 -7.17
N ILE A 52 -23.84 24.69 -5.90
CA ILE A 52 -24.79 25.68 -5.39
C ILE A 52 -24.18 27.10 -5.45
N LEU A 53 -22.88 27.24 -5.14
CA LEU A 53 -22.15 28.52 -5.17
C LEU A 53 -21.81 28.98 -6.61
N LEU A 54 -21.56 28.05 -7.54
CA LEU A 54 -21.21 28.29 -8.95
C LEU A 54 -22.36 28.77 -9.83
N GLN A 55 -23.60 28.83 -9.31
CA GLN A 55 -24.72 29.46 -10.02
C GLN A 55 -24.55 30.99 -10.15
N ASN A 56 -23.63 31.58 -9.40
CA ASN A 56 -23.24 32.98 -9.52
C ASN A 56 -22.09 33.12 -10.53
N ASP A 57 -22.30 33.90 -11.59
CA ASP A 57 -21.33 34.10 -12.67
C ASP A 57 -19.95 34.59 -12.17
N GLN A 58 -19.90 35.32 -11.05
CA GLN A 58 -18.64 35.78 -10.44
C GLN A 58 -17.81 34.64 -9.84
N VAL A 59 -18.48 33.65 -9.23
CA VAL A 59 -17.83 32.47 -8.65
C VAL A 59 -17.28 31.55 -9.75
N LYS A 60 -17.94 31.54 -10.90
CA LYS A 60 -17.55 30.76 -12.08
C LYS A 60 -16.28 31.28 -12.74
N ASP A 61 -16.13 32.59 -12.82
CA ASP A 61 -14.91 33.22 -13.34
C ASP A 61 -13.74 33.10 -12.35
N LEU A 62 -13.99 33.21 -11.04
CA LEU A 62 -13.00 32.95 -10.00
C LEU A 62 -12.51 31.49 -10.01
N ALA A 63 -13.44 30.53 -10.13
CA ALA A 63 -13.12 29.11 -10.23
C ALA A 63 -12.29 28.79 -11.48
N LYS A 64 -12.59 29.42 -12.63
CA LYS A 64 -11.77 29.30 -13.84
C LYS A 64 -10.35 29.85 -13.65
N GLN A 65 -10.20 30.99 -12.96
CA GLN A 65 -8.89 31.56 -12.66
C GLN A 65 -8.08 30.68 -11.70
N MET A 66 -8.72 30.13 -10.67
CA MET A 66 -8.08 29.17 -9.75
C MET A 66 -7.65 27.89 -10.48
N LEU A 67 -8.52 27.34 -11.33
CA LEU A 67 -8.21 26.15 -12.14
C LEU A 67 -7.10 26.41 -13.16
N SER A 68 -6.96 27.64 -13.67
CA SER A 68 -5.84 28.01 -14.54
C SER A 68 -4.51 28.22 -13.81
N ASN A 69 -4.55 28.45 -12.49
CA ASN A 69 -3.37 28.66 -11.64
C ASN A 69 -2.93 27.39 -10.89
N LEU A 70 -3.77 26.35 -10.83
CA LEU A 70 -3.34 25.04 -10.42
C LEU A 70 -2.35 24.52 -11.47
N ASP A 71 -1.09 24.31 -11.05
CA ASP A 71 -0.08 23.67 -11.89
C ASP A 71 -0.71 22.45 -12.56
N SER A 72 -0.81 22.50 -13.90
CA SER A 72 -1.45 21.44 -14.65
C SER A 72 -0.76 20.13 -14.32
N TYR A 73 -1.45 19.22 -13.64
CA TYR A 73 -0.93 17.88 -13.41
C TYR A 73 -0.61 17.27 -14.78
N THR A 74 0.66 17.10 -15.08
CA THR A 74 1.10 16.72 -16.43
C THR A 74 1.16 15.20 -16.57
N GLN A 75 1.10 14.69 -17.80
CA GLN A 75 1.38 13.28 -18.07
C GLN A 75 2.80 12.87 -17.60
N ASP A 76 3.72 13.83 -17.50
CA ASP A 76 5.07 13.60 -17.00
C ASP A 76 5.10 13.37 -15.48
N ASP A 77 4.21 14.00 -14.72
CA ASP A 77 4.06 13.75 -13.27
C ASP A 77 3.54 12.33 -13.01
N ASP A 78 2.57 11.88 -13.80
CA ASP A 78 2.06 10.51 -13.79
C ASP A 78 3.16 9.49 -14.12
N ALA A 79 3.95 9.76 -15.17
CA ALA A 79 5.06 8.91 -15.57
C ALA A 79 6.14 8.83 -14.47
N ARG A 80 6.47 9.97 -13.85
CA ARG A 80 7.42 10.04 -12.73
C ARG A 80 6.96 9.23 -11.53
N ILE A 81 5.68 9.32 -11.15
CA ILE A 81 5.12 8.57 -10.02
C ILE A 81 5.12 7.07 -10.32
N LYS A 82 4.71 6.66 -11.53
CA LYS A 82 4.77 5.25 -11.95
C LYS A 82 6.19 4.69 -11.92
N ALA A 83 7.16 5.45 -12.42
CA ALA A 83 8.57 5.06 -12.40
C ALA A 83 9.07 4.88 -10.97
N LYS A 84 8.80 5.84 -10.07
CA LYS A 84 9.19 5.76 -8.66
C LYS A 84 8.54 4.58 -7.93
N ASN A 85 7.27 4.31 -8.20
CA ASN A 85 6.58 3.14 -7.63
C ASN A 85 7.17 1.82 -8.14
N GLN A 86 7.53 1.75 -9.42
CA GLN A 86 8.19 0.57 -9.98
C GLN A 86 9.58 0.37 -9.38
N GLU A 87 10.33 1.45 -9.13
CA GLU A 87 11.60 1.40 -8.44
C GLU A 87 11.46 0.82 -7.03
N ILE A 88 10.48 1.27 -6.25
CA ILE A 88 10.19 0.74 -4.90
C ILE A 88 9.88 -0.76 -4.94
N ILE A 89 9.08 -1.20 -5.92
CA ILE A 89 8.78 -2.63 -6.11
C ILE A 89 10.07 -3.40 -6.39
N ASN A 90 10.90 -2.92 -7.32
CA ASN A 90 12.15 -3.57 -7.70
C ASN A 90 13.14 -3.63 -6.52
N GLN A 91 13.29 -2.55 -5.77
CA GLN A 91 14.14 -2.50 -4.57
C GLN A 91 13.64 -3.49 -3.50
N SER A 92 12.32 -3.55 -3.29
CA SER A 92 11.72 -4.49 -2.33
C SER A 92 11.95 -5.95 -2.75
N LEU A 93 11.79 -6.26 -4.05
CA LEU A 93 12.07 -7.58 -4.61
C LEU A 93 13.56 -7.94 -4.53
N MET A 94 14.46 -6.98 -4.72
CA MET A 94 15.89 -7.19 -4.54
C MET A 94 16.24 -7.52 -3.09
N LEU A 95 15.72 -6.76 -2.13
CA LEU A 95 15.97 -6.97 -0.71
C LEU A 95 15.44 -8.32 -0.23
N ILE A 96 14.20 -8.69 -0.60
CA ILE A 96 13.64 -9.99 -0.22
C ILE A 96 14.41 -11.14 -0.86
N SER A 97 14.89 -10.98 -2.10
CA SER A 97 15.70 -12.00 -2.78
C SER A 97 17.05 -12.23 -2.09
N ILE A 98 17.74 -11.16 -1.70
CA ILE A 98 18.99 -11.25 -0.93
C ILE A 98 18.73 -11.92 0.42
N PHE A 99 17.70 -11.48 1.15
CA PHE A 99 17.31 -12.04 2.44
C PHE A 99 16.96 -13.54 2.34
N ALA A 100 16.13 -13.91 1.37
CA ALA A 100 15.74 -15.30 1.13
C ALA A 100 16.94 -16.17 0.79
N THR A 101 17.88 -15.65 -0.02
CA THR A 101 19.12 -16.36 -0.36
C THR A 101 19.97 -16.64 0.88
N ILE A 102 20.14 -15.65 1.77
CA ILE A 102 20.90 -15.81 3.02
C ILE A 102 20.24 -16.88 3.92
N LEU A 103 18.91 -16.81 4.10
CA LEU A 103 18.18 -17.78 4.91
C LEU A 103 18.28 -19.19 4.34
N LEU A 104 18.16 -19.33 3.02
CA LEU A 104 18.24 -20.62 2.34
C LEU A 104 19.63 -21.25 2.47
N LEU A 105 20.70 -20.45 2.32
CA LEU A 105 22.07 -20.91 2.57
C LEU A 105 22.25 -21.38 4.02
N LEU A 106 21.68 -20.66 4.98
CA LEU A 106 21.76 -21.00 6.39
C LEU A 106 20.99 -22.29 6.72
N ILE A 107 19.81 -22.50 6.11
CA ILE A 107 19.05 -23.75 6.20
C ILE A 107 19.87 -24.92 5.62
N ILE A 108 20.46 -24.77 4.44
CA ILE A 108 21.30 -25.81 3.81
C ILE A 108 22.50 -26.14 4.70
N PHE A 109 23.19 -25.12 5.21
CA PHE A 109 24.36 -25.30 6.09
C PHE A 109 24.01 -26.12 7.34
N LEU A 110 22.92 -25.77 8.02
CA LEU A 110 22.46 -26.49 9.21
C LEU A 110 21.99 -27.91 8.89
N PHE A 111 21.35 -28.12 7.74
CA PHE A 111 20.90 -29.44 7.31
C PHE A 111 22.09 -30.39 7.06
N VAL A 112 23.11 -29.92 6.34
CA VAL A 112 24.33 -30.70 6.05
C VAL A 112 25.09 -30.99 7.35
N LYS A 113 25.22 -30.01 8.25
CA LYS A 113 25.86 -30.17 9.57
C LYS A 113 25.20 -31.28 10.40
N ASN A 114 23.89 -31.44 10.28
CA ASN A 114 23.11 -32.40 11.07
C ASN A 114 23.01 -33.79 10.43
N CYS A 115 23.84 -34.08 9.43
CA CYS A 115 23.93 -35.38 8.74
C CYS A 115 22.56 -35.90 8.26
N ASN A 116 21.68 -35.02 7.80
CA ASN A 116 20.35 -35.37 7.28
C ASN A 116 19.44 -36.13 8.26
N LYS A 117 19.70 -36.03 9.58
CA LYS A 117 18.84 -36.65 10.60
C LYS A 117 17.47 -35.96 10.74
N ILE A 118 17.28 -34.83 10.08
CA ILE A 118 16.10 -33.97 10.17
C ILE A 118 15.24 -34.16 8.92
N ASP A 119 13.96 -34.43 9.13
CA ASP A 119 12.98 -34.54 8.05
C ASP A 119 12.56 -33.14 7.55
N LEU A 120 13.24 -32.65 6.52
CA LEU A 120 12.93 -31.38 5.88
C LEU A 120 11.55 -31.35 5.23
N GLN A 121 11.06 -32.48 4.73
CA GLN A 121 9.77 -32.54 4.05
C GLN A 121 8.63 -32.29 5.05
N LYS A 122 8.71 -32.91 6.22
CA LYS A 122 7.75 -32.68 7.31
C LYS A 122 7.78 -31.24 7.80
N MET A 123 8.97 -30.65 7.94
CA MET A 123 9.11 -29.23 8.33
C MET A 123 8.53 -28.29 7.28
N PHE A 124 8.83 -28.54 6.00
CA PHE A 124 8.31 -27.77 4.88
C PHE A 124 6.78 -27.78 4.91
N LEU A 125 6.16 -28.96 4.98
CA LEU A 125 4.70 -29.10 4.98
C LEU A 125 4.05 -28.40 6.18
N LYS A 126 4.66 -28.48 7.36
CA LYS A 126 4.18 -27.79 8.57
C LYS A 126 4.19 -26.26 8.39
N ASN A 127 5.26 -25.71 7.82
CA ASN A 127 5.35 -24.27 7.59
C ASN A 127 4.45 -23.80 6.45
N VAL A 128 4.21 -24.62 5.43
CA VAL A 128 3.19 -24.33 4.40
C VAL A 128 1.79 -24.31 5.02
N ALA A 129 1.44 -25.27 5.88
CA ALA A 129 0.16 -25.26 6.57
C ALA A 129 -0.02 -24.01 7.46
N LEU A 130 1.04 -23.62 8.18
CA LEU A 130 1.04 -22.38 8.96
C LEU A 130 0.91 -21.14 8.06
N LEU A 131 1.60 -21.12 6.93
CA LEU A 131 1.50 -20.05 5.95
C LEU A 131 0.08 -19.88 5.42
N LEU A 132 -0.65 -20.98 5.17
CA LEU A 132 -2.04 -20.91 4.73
C LEU A 132 -2.95 -20.24 5.78
N VAL A 133 -2.72 -20.52 7.07
CA VAL A 133 -3.46 -19.86 8.15
C VAL A 133 -3.14 -18.37 8.18
N VAL A 134 -1.86 -18.00 8.13
CA VAL A 134 -1.42 -16.60 8.08
C VAL A 134 -2.01 -15.88 6.86
N ALA A 135 -1.99 -16.52 5.69
CA ALA A 135 -2.53 -15.95 4.47
C ALA A 135 -4.03 -15.74 4.53
N LEU A 136 -4.77 -16.69 5.10
CA LEU A 136 -6.20 -16.55 5.31
C LEU A 136 -6.50 -15.41 6.30
N THR A 137 -5.79 -15.35 7.42
CA THR A 137 -6.00 -14.28 8.40
C THR A 137 -5.68 -12.91 7.83
N GLU A 138 -4.59 -12.77 7.05
CA GLU A 138 -4.22 -11.51 6.44
C GLU A 138 -5.18 -11.08 5.33
N PHE A 139 -5.65 -12.04 4.54
CA PHE A 139 -6.68 -11.79 3.55
C PHE A 139 -7.95 -11.26 4.23
N LEU A 140 -8.46 -11.96 5.25
CA LEU A 140 -9.65 -11.53 5.98
C LEU A 140 -9.46 -10.17 6.64
N PHE A 141 -8.31 -9.93 7.28
CA PHE A 141 -8.01 -8.65 7.93
C PHE A 141 -8.00 -7.51 6.90
N THR A 142 -7.29 -7.69 5.78
CA THR A 142 -7.20 -6.68 4.72
C THR A 142 -8.56 -6.42 4.07
N THR A 143 -9.34 -7.46 3.79
CA THR A 143 -10.65 -7.33 3.14
C THR A 143 -11.70 -6.68 4.05
N TYR A 144 -11.77 -7.04 5.33
CA TYR A 144 -12.88 -6.62 6.20
C TYR A 144 -12.56 -5.44 7.12
N ILE A 145 -11.29 -5.28 7.49
CA ILE A 145 -10.85 -4.23 8.42
C ILE A 145 -10.16 -3.12 7.64
N ALA A 146 -9.10 -3.43 6.89
CA ALA A 146 -8.33 -2.40 6.19
C ALA A 146 -9.17 -1.66 5.12
N SER A 147 -10.10 -2.33 4.45
CA SER A 147 -11.00 -1.70 3.47
C SER A 147 -11.92 -0.62 4.03
N LYS A 148 -12.17 -0.64 5.35
CA LYS A 148 -13.03 0.34 6.03
C LYS A 148 -12.24 1.42 6.75
N TYR A 149 -10.91 1.36 6.68
CA TYR A 149 -10.06 2.35 7.33
C TYR A 149 -10.15 3.69 6.59
N ILE A 150 -10.46 4.75 7.31
CA ILE A 150 -10.51 6.12 6.78
C ILE A 150 -9.06 6.64 6.74
N SER A 151 -8.53 6.85 5.53
CA SER A 151 -7.12 7.17 5.30
C SER A 151 -6.81 8.65 5.50
N PHE A 152 -7.83 9.52 5.42
CA PHE A 152 -7.70 10.96 5.63
C PHE A 152 -8.98 11.55 6.23
N ASP A 153 -8.83 12.62 7.03
CA ASP A 153 -9.97 13.34 7.63
C ASP A 153 -10.61 14.27 6.59
N PRO A 154 -11.87 14.00 6.16
CA PRO A 154 -12.56 14.85 5.18
C PRO A 154 -12.72 16.30 5.65
N ASN A 155 -12.86 16.53 6.97
CA ASN A 155 -13.02 17.88 7.52
C ASN A 155 -11.72 18.66 7.42
N TYR A 156 -10.58 18.00 7.63
CA TYR A 156 -9.27 18.62 7.48
C TYR A 156 -8.98 19.02 6.03
N ILE A 157 -9.37 18.16 5.08
CA ILE A 157 -9.26 18.49 3.64
C ILE A 157 -10.17 19.67 3.32
N LYS A 158 -11.42 19.67 3.81
CA LYS A 158 -12.35 20.80 3.64
C LYS A 158 -11.79 22.11 4.20
N TYR A 159 -11.25 22.06 5.41
CA TYR A 159 -10.61 23.22 6.04
C TYR A 159 -9.48 23.74 5.15
N THR A 160 -8.54 22.88 4.76
CA THR A 160 -7.38 23.26 3.93
C THR A 160 -7.80 23.85 2.60
N LEU A 161 -8.78 23.26 1.92
CA LEU A 161 -9.30 23.78 0.64
C LEU A 161 -9.99 25.13 0.82
N THR A 162 -10.80 25.29 1.88
CA THR A 162 -11.49 26.55 2.17
C THR A 162 -10.52 27.65 2.59
N ASP A 163 -9.46 27.31 3.33
CA ASP A 163 -8.42 28.23 3.78
C ASP A 163 -7.58 28.72 2.60
N ALA A 164 -7.14 27.81 1.73
CA ALA A 164 -6.45 28.17 0.49
C ALA A 164 -7.29 29.07 -0.43
N MET A 165 -8.60 28.84 -0.48
CA MET A 165 -9.51 29.71 -1.23
C MET A 165 -9.65 31.10 -0.61
N LYS A 166 -9.67 31.21 0.72
CA LYS A 166 -9.71 32.50 1.41
C LYS A 166 -8.43 33.28 1.17
N GLU A 167 -7.27 32.63 1.31
CA GLU A 167 -5.96 33.23 1.05
C GLU A 167 -5.88 33.78 -0.38
N PHE A 168 -6.30 33.00 -1.37
CA PHE A 168 -6.37 33.46 -2.77
C PHE A 168 -7.33 34.66 -2.96
N ALA A 169 -8.47 34.66 -2.28
CA ALA A 169 -9.43 35.76 -2.33
C ALA A 169 -8.94 37.04 -1.62
N GLU A 170 -8.00 36.93 -0.69
CA GLU A 170 -7.36 38.08 -0.02
C GLU A 170 -6.16 38.62 -0.83
N GLU A 171 -5.54 37.80 -1.67
CA GLU A 171 -4.42 38.19 -2.56
C GLU A 171 -4.84 38.80 -3.92
N THR A 172 -6.12 38.65 -4.32
CA THR A 172 -6.67 39.18 -5.59
C THR A 172 -7.49 40.46 -5.39
#